data_AF-A0A7V8VRK9-F1
#
_entry.id   AF-A0A7V8VRK9-F1
#
_cell.length_a   1.000
_cell.length_b   1.000
_cell.length_c   1.000
_cell.angle_alpha   90.00
_cell.angle_beta   90.00
_cell.angle_gamma   90.00
#
_symmetry.space_group_name_H-M   'P 1'
#
loop_
_entity.id
_entity.type
_entity.pdbx_description
1 polymer ?
#
loop_
_entity_poly.entity_id
_entity_poly.type
_entity_poly.pdbx_seq_one_letter_code
_entity_poly.pdbx_strand_id
1 'polypeptide(L)' 'VLELDGGWSEAADEFPTLGAYVAARIGRIPTAGEYFEAFGHRFEVVDMDGGRVDKVLLSRSGG' A
#
# COMPACT_ATOMS: atom_id res chain seq x y z
N VAL A 1 3.89 -28.13 5.38
CA VAL A 1 3.81 -26.66 5.17
C VAL A 1 3.37 -26.49 3.73
N LEU A 2 2.26 -25.81 3.47
CA LEU A 2 1.77 -25.62 2.10
C LEU A 2 2.67 -24.56 1.44
N GLU A 3 3.53 -24.97 0.51
CA GLU A 3 4.18 -24.03 -0.41
C GLU A 3 3.12 -23.51 -1.37
N LEU A 4 2.89 -22.19 -1.33
CA LEU A 4 2.00 -21.52 -2.25
C LEU A 4 2.76 -21.34 -3.58
N ASP A 5 2.22 -21.89 -4.66
CA ASP A 5 2.81 -21.87 -6.00
C ASP A 5 3.02 -20.43 -6.50
N GLY A 6 4.26 -19.92 -6.37
CA GLY A 6 5.00 -18.97 -7.24
C GLY A 6 4.38 -17.67 -7.79
N GLY A 7 3.06 -17.44 -7.67
CA GLY A 7 2.34 -16.38 -8.39
C GLY A 7 2.42 -15.00 -7.75
N TRP A 8 3.06 -14.87 -6.59
CA TRP A 8 3.25 -13.59 -5.89
C TRP A 8 4.54 -12.86 -6.30
N SER A 9 5.43 -13.50 -7.07
CA SER A 9 6.78 -12.99 -7.34
C SER A 9 6.76 -11.60 -7.99
N GLU A 10 6.14 -11.44 -9.16
CA GLU A 10 6.29 -10.18 -9.92
C GLU A 10 5.80 -8.93 -9.17
N ALA A 11 4.64 -9.01 -8.48
CA ALA A 11 4.12 -7.89 -7.73
C ALA A 11 4.87 -7.65 -6.40
N ALA A 12 5.35 -8.72 -5.74
CA ALA A 12 6.17 -8.60 -4.54
C ALA A 12 7.59 -8.08 -4.87
N ASP A 13 8.09 -8.39 -6.07
CA ASP A 13 9.36 -7.90 -6.60
C ASP A 13 9.27 -6.39 -6.93
N GLU A 14 8.12 -5.93 -7.44
CA GLU A 14 7.87 -4.50 -7.71
C GLU A 14 7.57 -3.70 -6.42
N PHE A 15 6.76 -4.26 -5.52
CA PHE A 15 6.33 -3.63 -4.28
C PHE A 15 6.54 -4.56 -3.08
N PRO A 16 7.75 -4.59 -2.49
CA PRO A 16 8.08 -5.55 -1.43
C PRO A 16 7.33 -5.31 -0.12
N THR A 17 6.65 -4.16 0.03
CA THR A 17 5.81 -3.84 1.18
C THR A 17 4.58 -3.04 0.75
N LEU A 18 3.53 -3.05 1.58
CA LEU A 18 2.38 -2.17 1.38
C LEU A 18 2.78 -0.69 1.37
N GLY A 19 3.75 -0.29 2.21
CA GLY A 19 4.27 1.08 2.23
C GLY A 19 4.95 1.47 0.91
N ALA A 20 5.71 0.55 0.31
CA ALA A 20 6.33 0.75 -1.01
C ALA A 20 5.25 0.90 -2.10
N TYR A 21 4.22 0.04 -2.08
CA TYR A 21 3.08 0.16 -2.99
C TYR A 21 2.37 1.52 -2.86
N VAL A 22 2.09 1.96 -1.63
CA VAL A 22 1.44 3.26 -1.35
C VAL A 22 2.28 4.44 -1.85
N ALA A 23 3.59 4.45 -1.53
CA ALA A 23 4.49 5.52 -1.97
C ALA A 23 4.63 5.54 -3.49
N ALA A 24 4.71 4.38 -4.14
CA ALA A 24 4.77 4.28 -5.59
C ALA A 24 3.48 4.79 -6.25
N ARG A 25 2.31 4.50 -5.67
CA ARG A 25 1.03 4.97 -6.19
C ARG A 25 0.85 6.49 -6.06
N ILE A 26 1.37 7.08 -4.97
CA ILE A 26 1.37 8.53 -4.73
C ILE A 26 2.50 9.23 -5.52
N GLY A 27 3.58 8.53 -5.85
CA GLY A 27 4.71 9.03 -6.64
C GLY A 27 5.75 9.83 -5.84
N ARG A 28 5.63 9.85 -4.50
CA ARG A 28 6.57 10.50 -3.57
C ARG A 28 6.40 9.94 -2.16
N ILE A 29 7.24 10.37 -1.22
CA ILE A 29 6.99 10.15 0.22
C ILE A 29 5.66 10.87 0.58
N PRO A 30 4.65 10.14 1.07
CA PRO A 30 3.36 10.72 1.38
C PRO A 30 3.35 11.41 2.74
N THR A 31 2.30 12.18 3.00
CA THR A 31 1.95 12.70 4.33
C THR A 31 0.71 11.98 4.86
N ALA A 32 0.55 11.92 6.19
CA ALA A 32 -0.67 11.39 6.79
C ALA A 32 -1.92 12.17 6.30
N GLY A 33 -3.00 11.44 6.05
CA GLY A 33 -4.26 11.92 5.45
C GLY A 33 -4.31 11.80 3.92
N GLU A 34 -3.17 11.62 3.23
CA GLU A 34 -3.20 11.33 1.80
C GLU A 34 -3.77 9.94 1.53
N TYR A 35 -4.53 9.82 0.45
CA TYR A 35 -5.15 8.57 0.06
C TYR A 35 -5.27 8.42 -1.45
N PHE A 36 -5.46 7.18 -1.88
CA PHE A 36 -5.88 6.83 -3.24
C PHE A 36 -6.87 5.68 -3.20
N GLU A 37 -7.56 5.45 -4.32
CA GLU A 37 -8.47 4.31 -4.49
C GLU A 37 -7.88 3.25 -5.41
N ALA A 38 -7.99 1.99 -4.98
CA ALA A 38 -7.61 0.81 -5.75
C ALA A 38 -8.41 -0.40 -5.25
N PHE A 39 -8.70 -1.35 -6.13
CA PHE A 39 -9.36 -2.61 -5.76
C PHE A 39 -10.69 -2.44 -4.98
N GLY A 40 -11.44 -1.35 -5.21
CA GLY A 40 -12.68 -1.06 -4.47
C GLY A 40 -12.46 -0.56 -3.03
N HIS A 41 -11.25 -0.14 -2.71
CA HIS A 41 -10.86 0.38 -1.40
C HIS A 41 -10.14 1.72 -1.52
N ARG A 42 -10.36 2.57 -0.52
CA ARG A 42 -9.54 3.75 -0.24
C ARG A 42 -8.42 3.35 0.71
N PHE A 43 -7.19 3.55 0.26
CA PHE A 43 -5.96 3.37 1.03
C PHE A 43 -5.53 4.73 1.56
N GLU A 44 -5.69 4.96 2.86
CA GLU A 44 -5.33 6.21 3.52
C GLU A 44 -4.09 6.02 4.40
N VAL A 45 -3.08 6.87 4.21
CA VAL A 45 -1.93 6.92 5.11
C VAL A 45 -2.39 7.57 6.41
N VAL A 46 -2.32 6.86 7.53
CA VAL A 46 -2.72 7.40 8.83
C VAL A 46 -1.54 7.65 9.76
N ASP A 47 -0.38 7.04 9.46
CA ASP A 47 0.84 7.24 10.23
C ASP A 47 2.09 7.10 9.35
N MET A 48 3.03 8.00 9.57
CA MET A 48 4.33 8.03 8.93
C MET A 48 5.39 7.89 10.00
N ASP A 49 6.35 6.99 9.80
CA ASP A 49 7.55 6.88 10.63
C ASP A 49 8.77 7.30 9.81
N GLY A 50 9.14 8.57 9.97
CA GLY A 50 10.13 9.23 9.13
C GLY A 50 9.73 9.21 7.65
N GLY A 51 10.53 8.57 6.81
CA GLY A 51 10.27 8.42 5.36
C GLY A 51 9.48 7.17 4.98
N ARG A 52 8.98 6.40 5.95
CA ARG A 52 8.23 5.15 5.72
C ARG A 52 6.77 5.32 6.11
N VAL A 53 5.90 4.72 5.31
CA VAL A 53 4.50 4.52 5.68
C VAL A 53 4.45 3.43 6.76
N ASP A 54 4.07 3.80 7.98
CA ASP A 54 3.92 2.85 9.10
C ASP A 54 2.53 2.23 9.11
N LYS A 55 1.49 3.04 8.87
CA LYS A 55 0.10 2.59 9.03
C LYS A 55 -0.78 3.12 7.92
N VAL A 56 -1.57 2.20 7.35
CA VAL A 56 -2.53 2.45 6.30
C VAL A 56 -3.91 1.99 6.77
N LEU A 57 -4.89 2.86 6.65
CA LEU A 57 -6.29 2.51 6.82
C LEU A 57 -6.89 2.12 5.48
N LEU A 58 -7.38 0.88 5.37
CA LEU A 58 -8.25 0.49 4.27
C LEU A 58 -9.71 0.75 4.66
N SER A 59 -10.41 1.45 3.79
CA SER A 59 -11.87 1.59 3.86
C SER A 59 -12.45 1.22 2.51
N ARG A 60 -13.72 0.83 2.47
CA ARG A 60 -14.43 0.63 1.19
C ARG A 60 -14.49 1.96 0.46
N SER A 61 -14.13 1.99 -0.83
CA SER A 61 -14.33 3.20 -1.64
C SER A 61 -15.82 3.52 -1.64
N GLY A 62 -16.17 4.80 -1.48
CA GLY A 62 -17.55 5.22 -1.65
C GLY A 62 -18.01 4.77 -3.03
N GLY A 63 -19.14 4.06 -3.11
CA GLY A 63 -19.73 3.69 -4.39
C GLY A 63 -20.10 4.93 -5.20
#